data_AF-A0A3D3NW62-F1
#
_entry.id   AF-A0A3D3NW62-F1
#
_cell.length_a   1.000
_cell.length_b   1.000
_cell.length_c   1.000
_cell.angle_alpha   90.00
_cell.angle_beta   90.00
_cell.angle_gamma   90.00
#
_symmetry.space_group_name_H-M   'P 1'
#
loop_
_entity.id
_entity.type
_entity.pdbx_description
1 polymer ?
#
loop_
_entity_poly.entity_id
_entity_poly.type
_entity_poly.pdbx_seq_one_letter_code
_entity_poly.pdbx_strand_id
1 'polypeptide(L)'
;YQLLDNANSPYGENPRQAAASLFFGMAPAKDAVKPHGEWNEGRIVCKGTVIQHWLNGEKVIDFDYSDPRWHNEVEVLRIRGGD
;
A
#
# COMPACT_ATOMS: atom_id res chain seq x y z
N TYR A 1 4.47 -1.94 -2.99
CA TYR A 1 3.56 -2.72 -2.14
C TYR A 1 4.32 -3.22 -0.93
N GLN A 2 3.73 -3.17 0.26
CA GLN A 2 4.34 -3.66 1.49
C GLN A 2 3.67 -4.96 1.95
N LEU A 3 4.47 -5.94 2.37
CA LEU A 3 4.00 -7.15 3.05
C LEU A 3 4.43 -7.07 4.51
N LEU A 4 3.48 -7.13 5.44
CA LEU A 4 3.77 -7.02 6.85
C LEU A 4 2.74 -7.80 7.67
N ASP A 5 3.17 -8.39 8.78
CA ASP A 5 2.26 -8.74 9.87
C ASP A 5 2.04 -7.49 10.73
N ASN A 6 0.94 -6.77 10.48
CA ASN A 6 0.66 -5.49 11.14
C ASN A 6 0.58 -5.62 12.66
N ALA A 7 0.05 -6.74 13.17
CA ALA A 7 -0.17 -6.94 14.60
C ALA A 7 1.12 -7.28 15.35
N ASN A 8 2.08 -7.93 14.68
CA ASN A 8 3.31 -8.42 15.30
C ASN A 8 4.57 -7.64 14.86
N SER A 9 4.40 -6.44 14.29
CA SER A 9 5.50 -5.59 13.86
C SER A 9 5.35 -4.16 14.39
N PRO A 10 6.42 -3.54 14.94
CA PRO A 10 6.37 -2.13 15.34
C PRO A 10 6.11 -1.19 14.16
N TYR A 11 6.37 -1.64 12.93
CA TYR A 11 6.09 -0.85 11.72
C TYR A 11 4.59 -0.82 11.37
N GLY A 12 3.78 -1.71 11.94
CA GLY A 12 2.32 -1.71 11.76
C GLY A 12 1.62 -0.51 12.39
N GLU A 13 2.26 0.14 13.37
CA GLU A 13 1.74 1.35 14.04
C GLU A 13 1.63 2.56 13.10
N ASN A 14 2.45 2.60 12.05
CA ASN A 14 2.39 3.62 11.01
C ASN A 14 1.66 3.04 9.78
N PRO A 15 0.45 3.52 9.45
CA PRO A 15 -0.31 2.99 8.31
C PRO A 15 0.43 3.06 6.96
N ARG A 16 1.37 4.00 6.76
CA ARG A 16 2.20 4.06 5.53
C ARG A 16 3.29 2.99 5.47
N GLN A 17 3.52 2.25 6.55
CA GLN A 17 4.47 1.15 6.65
C GLN A 17 3.78 -0.20 6.86
N ALA A 18 2.46 -0.20 7.06
CA ALA A 18 1.62 -1.38 7.23
C ALA A 18 1.43 -2.16 5.92
N ALA A 19 0.88 -3.37 6.02
CA ALA A 19 0.57 -4.25 4.90
C ALA A 19 -0.30 -3.56 3.84
N ALA A 20 -0.04 -3.90 2.58
CA ALA A 20 -0.67 -3.34 1.38
C ALA A 20 -0.49 -1.82 1.19
N SER A 21 0.27 -1.13 2.06
CA SER A 21 0.68 0.24 1.81
C SER A 21 1.56 0.33 0.56
N LEU A 22 1.58 1.53 -0.02
CA LEU A 22 2.65 1.95 -0.89
C LEU A 22 3.75 2.47 0.04
N PHE A 23 4.71 1.61 0.35
CA PHE A 23 5.65 1.78 1.45
C PHE A 23 6.19 3.22 1.57
N PHE A 24 5.93 3.85 2.72
CA PHE A 24 6.13 5.26 3.05
C PHE A 24 5.35 6.31 2.26
N GLY A 25 4.92 6.03 1.02
CA GLY A 25 4.19 6.96 0.17
C GLY A 25 2.72 7.10 0.56
N MET A 26 1.99 5.98 0.68
CA MET A 26 0.54 6.00 0.86
C MET A 26 0.06 4.87 1.77
N ALA A 27 -0.81 5.20 2.72
CA ALA A 27 -1.44 4.24 3.62
C ALA A 27 -2.59 3.51 2.91
N PRO A 28 -2.88 2.25 3.25
CA PRO A 28 -4.10 1.61 2.80
C PRO A 28 -5.31 2.31 3.44
N ALA A 29 -6.42 2.40 2.71
CA ALA A 29 -7.66 3.01 3.18
C ALA A 29 -8.28 2.26 4.38
N LYS A 30 -7.92 0.99 4.57
CA LYS A 30 -8.30 0.16 5.72
C LYS A 30 -7.28 -0.95 5.93
N ASP A 31 -7.17 -1.41 7.17
CA ASP A 31 -6.47 -2.66 7.47
C ASP A 31 -7.39 -3.84 7.10
N ALA A 32 -6.93 -4.67 6.17
CA ALA A 32 -7.62 -5.87 5.73
C ALA A 32 -6.79 -7.14 5.99
N VAL A 33 -5.74 -7.06 6.82
CA VAL A 33 -4.91 -8.20 7.19
C VAL A 33 -5.74 -9.20 8.01
N LYS A 34 -5.66 -10.48 7.63
CA LYS A 34 -6.22 -11.57 8.42
C LYS A 34 -5.33 -11.93 9.61
N PRO A 35 -5.88 -12.54 10.68
CA PRO A 35 -5.11 -13.00 11.82
C PRO A 35 -3.92 -13.90 11.45
N HIS A 36 -2.90 -13.90 12.32
CA HIS A 36 -1.76 -14.79 12.19
C HIS A 36 -2.20 -16.25 12.05
N GLY A 37 -1.61 -16.95 11.08
CA GLY A 37 -1.95 -18.34 10.74
C GLY A 37 -2.93 -18.47 9.58
N GLU A 38 -3.53 -17.37 9.10
CA GLU A 38 -4.38 -17.36 7.92
C GLU A 38 -3.66 -16.85 6.67
N TRP A 39 -4.04 -17.40 5.50
CA TRP A 39 -3.56 -16.92 4.21
C TRP A 39 -4.19 -15.59 3.83
N ASN A 40 -3.32 -14.61 3.58
CA ASN A 40 -3.67 -13.33 2.98
C ASN A 40 -3.45 -13.40 1.46
N GLU A 41 -4.40 -12.87 0.68
CA GLU A 41 -4.25 -12.72 -0.77
C GLU A 41 -3.98 -11.25 -1.11
N GLY A 42 -2.82 -10.95 -1.68
CA GLY A 42 -2.49 -9.63 -2.20
C GLY A 42 -2.65 -9.58 -3.71
N ARG A 43 -3.18 -8.47 -4.24
CA ARG A 43 -3.21 -8.21 -5.68
C ARG A 43 -2.81 -6.76 -5.98
N ILE A 44 -1.98 -6.59 -6.99
CA ILE A 44 -1.56 -5.28 -7.50
C ILE A 44 -2.10 -5.15 -8.92
N VAL A 45 -2.69 -3.99 -9.24
CA VAL A 45 -3.09 -3.65 -10.61
C VAL A 45 -2.29 -2.42 -11.05
N CYS A 46 -1.56 -2.55 -12.15
CA CYS A 46 -0.88 -1.44 -12.81
C CYS A 46 -1.46 -1.31 -14.22
N LYS A 47 -2.24 -0.26 -14.47
CA LYS A 47 -2.88 -0.03 -15.77
C LYS A 47 -2.70 1.42 -16.20
N GLY A 48 -1.77 1.64 -17.13
CA GLY A 48 -1.36 3.01 -17.49
C GLY A 48 -0.76 3.69 -16.27
N THR A 49 -1.31 4.85 -15.91
CA THR A 49 -0.91 5.63 -14.74
C THR A 49 -1.63 5.24 -13.45
N VAL A 50 -2.63 4.35 -13.54
CA VAL A 50 -3.43 3.91 -12.39
C VAL A 50 -2.77 2.73 -11.71
N ILE A 51 -2.51 2.89 -10.41
CA ILE A 51 -2.00 1.85 -9.52
C ILE A 51 -3.04 1.54 -8.46
N GLN A 52 -3.32 0.25 -8.26
CA GLN A 52 -4.20 -0.22 -7.20
C GLN A 52 -3.52 -1.31 -6.39
N HIS A 53 -3.70 -1.25 -5.07
CA HIS A 53 -3.40 -2.37 -4.18
C HIS A 53 -4.70 -2.94 -3.65
N TRP A 54 -4.75 -4.26 -3.61
CA TRP A 54 -5.85 -5.05 -3.10
C TRP A 54 -5.31 -6.04 -2.07
N LEU A 55 -6.07 -6.24 -0.99
CA LEU A 55 -5.76 -7.21 0.06
C LEU A 55 -7.05 -7.93 0.46
N ASN A 56 -7.06 -9.26 0.37
CA ASN A 56 -8.21 -10.11 0.68
C ASN A 56 -9.51 -9.70 -0.03
N GLY A 57 -9.41 -9.40 -1.31
CA GLY A 57 -10.55 -8.96 -2.14
C GLY A 57 -10.94 -7.48 -1.97
N GLU A 58 -10.29 -6.77 -1.06
CA GLU A 58 -10.58 -5.37 -0.75
C GLU A 58 -9.58 -4.44 -1.43
N LYS A 59 -10.07 -3.46 -2.19
CA LYS A 59 -9.22 -2.41 -2.75
C LYS A 59 -8.85 -1.42 -1.66
N VAL A 60 -7.57 -1.33 -1.34
CA VAL A 60 -7.05 -0.51 -0.25
C VAL A 60 -6.22 0.68 -0.71
N ILE A 61 -5.69 0.65 -1.94
CA ILE A 61 -5.10 1.80 -2.60
C ILE A 61 -5.64 1.87 -4.03
N ASP A 62 -5.95 3.07 -4.50
CA ASP A 62 -6.40 3.35 -5.87
C ASP A 62 -6.03 4.80 -6.20
N PHE A 63 -4.99 5.00 -7.00
CA PHE A 63 -4.56 6.33 -7.39
C PHE A 63 -3.97 6.34 -8.80
N ASP A 64 -4.02 7.52 -9.41
CA ASP A 64 -3.38 7.81 -10.69
C ASP A 64 -2.14 8.67 -10.41
N TYR A 65 -0.93 8.16 -10.64
CA TYR A 65 0.29 8.90 -10.33
C TYR A 65 0.52 10.11 -11.25
N SER A 66 -0.26 10.27 -12.32
CA SER A 66 -0.24 11.47 -13.17
C SER A 66 -1.14 12.60 -12.63
N ASP A 67 -2.03 12.28 -11.69
CA ASP A 67 -2.88 13.28 -11.05
C ASP A 67 -2.06 14.12 -10.05
N PRO A 68 -1.96 15.45 -10.22
CA PRO A 68 -1.17 16.32 -9.34
C PRO A 68 -1.55 16.24 -7.86
N ARG A 69 -2.75 15.77 -7.52
CA ARG A 69 -3.17 15.57 -6.13
C ARG A 69 -2.27 14.60 -5.37
N TRP A 70 -1.62 13.67 -6.07
CA TRP A 70 -0.73 12.65 -5.48
C TRP A 70 0.76 12.99 -5.62
N HIS A 71 1.09 14.22 -6.02
CA HIS A 71 2.47 14.63 -6.27
C HIS A 71 3.40 14.36 -5.08
N ASN A 72 2.94 14.64 -3.86
CA ASN A 72 3.75 14.45 -2.66
C ASN A 72 4.04 12.97 -2.40
N GLU A 73 3.03 12.11 -2.52
CA GLU A 73 3.14 10.67 -2.33
C GLU A 73 4.07 10.04 -3.38
N VAL A 74 3.95 10.46 -4.64
CA VAL A 74 4.79 10.02 -5.75
C VAL A 74 6.23 10.50 -5.57
N GLU A 75 6.44 11.76 -5.18
CA GLU A 75 7.77 12.30 -4.95
C GLU A 75 8.48 11.62 -3.78
N VAL A 76 7.74 11.28 -2.71
CA VAL A 76 8.25 10.49 -1.59
C VAL A 76 8.76 9.12 -2.06
N LEU A 77 8.06 8.47 -2.99
CA LEU A 77 8.50 7.19 -3.55
C LEU A 77 9.74 7.36 -4.41
N ARG A 78 9.78 8.38 -5.27
CA ARG A 78 10.94 8.70 -6.10
C ARG A 78 12.21 8.91 -5.28
N ILE A 79 12.13 9.73 -4.22
CA ILE A 79 13.24 9.97 -3.29
C ILE A 79 13.72 8.66 -2.62
N ARG A 80 12.82 7.70 -2.44
CA ARG A 80 13.10 6.39 -1.84
C ARG A 80 13.43 5.29 -2.87
N GLY A 81 13.61 5.64 -4.14
CA GLY A 81 14.05 4.71 -5.19
C GLY A 81 12.95 4.04 -5.99
N GLY A 82 11.71 4.54 -5.93
CA GLY A 82 10.67 4.21 -6.91
C GLY A 82 10.96 4.87 -8.27
N ASP A 83 10.77 4.13 -9.35
CA ASP A 83 10.82 4.59 -10.75
C ASP A 83 9.40 4.63 -11.32
#